data_AF-A0A2N5DFS6-F1
#
_entry.id   AF-A0A2N5DFS6-F1
#
_cell.length_a   1.000
_cell.length_b   1.000
_cell.length_c   1.000
_cell.angle_alpha   90.00
_cell.angle_beta   90.00
_cell.angle_gamma   90.00
#
_symmetry.space_group_name_H-M   'P 1'
#
loop_
_entity.id
_entity.type
_entity.pdbx_description
1 polymer ?
#
loop_
_entity_poly.entity_id
_entity_poly.type
_entity_poly.pdbx_seq_one_letter_code
_entity_poly.pdbx_strand_id
1 'polypeptide(L)'
;MGDPAKALDTPALRNNRMARAFREPPAGLAVPAVNVERRDGVAPLKLQQGLTLISLWAPWCAPCLHELGDLAMLQEKFGGRSFRILPILTSPREPITAAEAGFLLKKHKAGVFAPVIDRGADSKGLFQALTVHETPNGPARPGLPCNLLVAADGRVLARQFGAPMNGMVQATGEGGKVTAADIAKIGTLWAAPDGEALMKALSRGEIAGGSDARSRPLVS
;
A
#
# COMPACT_ATOMS: atom_id res chain seq x y z
N MET A 1 -9.75 18.22 1.38
CA MET A 1 -9.01 17.07 0.83
C MET A 1 -7.89 17.63 -0.03
N GLY A 2 -6.62 17.47 0.35
CA GLY A 2 -5.50 18.11 -0.36
C GLY A 2 -5.32 17.61 -1.79
N ASP A 3 -4.37 18.20 -2.51
CA ASP A 3 -4.04 17.80 -3.88
C ASP A 3 -3.49 16.37 -3.92
N PRO A 4 -3.79 15.59 -4.99
CA PRO A 4 -3.20 14.28 -5.17
C PRO A 4 -1.68 14.39 -5.35
N ALA A 5 -0.97 13.31 -5.07
CA ALA A 5 0.44 13.19 -5.47
C ALA A 5 0.59 13.47 -6.97
N LYS A 6 1.69 14.10 -7.39
CA LYS A 6 1.91 14.51 -8.78
C LYS A 6 1.74 13.36 -9.76
N ALA A 7 2.25 12.17 -9.41
CA ALA A 7 2.14 10.97 -10.23
C ALA A 7 0.69 10.52 -10.48
N LEU A 8 -0.25 10.92 -9.62
CA LEU A 8 -1.68 10.61 -9.71
C LEU A 8 -2.52 11.78 -10.21
N ASP A 9 -1.92 12.93 -10.52
CA ASP A 9 -2.61 14.07 -11.14
C ASP A 9 -2.73 13.87 -12.66
N THR A 10 -3.57 12.92 -13.06
CA THR A 10 -3.95 12.70 -14.46
C THR A 10 -5.40 13.12 -14.70
N PRO A 11 -5.85 13.32 -15.96
CA PRO A 11 -7.25 13.57 -16.25
C PRO A 11 -8.19 12.49 -15.70
N ALA A 12 -7.75 11.23 -15.64
CA ALA A 12 -8.53 10.12 -15.12
C ALA A 12 -8.61 10.08 -13.57
N LEU A 13 -7.62 10.66 -12.87
CA LEU A 13 -7.43 10.45 -11.43
C LEU A 13 -7.51 11.71 -10.56
N ARG A 14 -7.40 12.92 -11.12
CA ARG A 14 -7.39 14.18 -10.35
C ARG A 14 -8.60 14.41 -9.44
N ASN A 15 -9.75 13.87 -9.82
CA ASN A 15 -11.01 13.96 -9.09
C ASN A 15 -11.39 12.65 -8.36
N ASN A 16 -10.58 11.60 -8.50
CA ASN A 16 -10.82 10.32 -7.86
C ASN A 16 -10.48 10.42 -6.36
N ARG A 17 -11.45 10.08 -5.49
CA ARG A 17 -11.30 10.24 -4.03
C ARG A 17 -10.19 9.37 -3.46
N MET A 18 -10.01 8.17 -4.01
CA MET A 18 -8.94 7.25 -3.60
C MET A 18 -7.57 7.77 -4.01
N ALA A 19 -7.41 8.26 -5.24
CA ALA A 19 -6.17 8.88 -5.71
C ALA A 19 -5.79 10.11 -4.86
N ARG A 20 -6.78 10.94 -4.49
CA ARG A 20 -6.58 12.11 -3.61
C ARG A 20 -6.29 11.76 -2.14
N ALA A 21 -6.39 10.49 -1.75
CA ALA A 21 -5.92 10.02 -0.44
C ALA A 21 -4.40 9.83 -0.42
N PHE A 22 -3.76 9.68 -1.59
CA PHE A 22 -2.32 9.65 -1.72
C PHE A 22 -1.72 11.06 -1.76
N ARG A 23 -0.61 11.22 -1.06
CA ARG A 23 0.17 12.45 -0.92
C ARG A 23 1.55 12.29 -1.53
N GLU A 24 2.12 13.43 -1.90
CA GLU A 24 3.47 13.51 -2.43
C GLU A 24 4.48 12.94 -1.41
N PRO A 25 5.41 12.08 -1.84
CA PRO A 25 6.52 11.65 -1.00
C PRO A 25 7.56 12.77 -0.85
N PRO A 26 8.44 12.72 0.17
CA PRO A 26 9.63 13.55 0.22
C PRO A 26 10.46 13.35 -1.04
N ALA A 27 11.14 14.41 -1.47
CA ALA A 27 11.97 14.35 -2.67
C ALA A 27 13.01 13.22 -2.58
N GLY A 28 13.08 12.40 -3.63
CA GLY A 28 14.05 11.30 -3.72
C GLY A 28 13.72 10.07 -2.87
N LEU A 29 12.55 9.99 -2.21
CA LEU A 29 12.18 8.80 -1.44
C LEU A 29 12.11 7.56 -2.33
N ALA A 30 12.85 6.53 -1.95
CA ALA A 30 12.84 5.23 -2.59
C ALA A 30 12.66 4.12 -1.55
N VAL A 31 12.21 2.95 -2.00
CA VAL A 31 12.16 1.75 -1.16
C VAL A 31 13.60 1.38 -0.75
N PRO A 32 13.91 1.30 0.55
CA PRO A 32 15.26 0.98 1.00
C PRO A 32 15.60 -0.47 0.66
N ALA A 33 16.90 -0.74 0.50
CA ALA A 33 17.39 -2.10 0.37
C ALA A 33 17.18 -2.84 1.70
N VAL A 34 16.25 -3.80 1.71
CA VAL A 34 15.98 -4.69 2.84
C VAL A 34 15.91 -6.12 2.35
N ASN A 35 16.18 -7.07 3.24
CA ASN A 35 15.78 -8.44 3.02
C ASN A 35 14.30 -8.61 3.36
N VAL A 36 13.64 -9.54 2.67
CA VAL A 36 12.29 -10.00 2.97
C VAL A 36 12.27 -11.51 3.06
N GLU A 37 11.46 -12.04 3.95
CA GLU A 37 11.12 -13.45 4.00
C GLU A 37 9.92 -13.74 3.11
N ARG A 38 10.05 -14.80 2.32
CA ARG A 38 9.02 -15.41 1.49
C ARG A 38 8.99 -16.91 1.81
N ARG A 39 8.10 -17.67 1.15
CA ARG A 39 8.00 -19.14 1.36
C ARG A 39 9.30 -19.89 1.05
N ASP A 40 10.11 -19.37 0.14
CA ASP A 40 11.38 -19.93 -0.32
C ASP A 40 12.59 -19.47 0.51
N GLY A 41 12.39 -18.58 1.49
CA GLY A 41 13.42 -18.11 2.41
C GLY A 41 13.58 -16.60 2.44
N VAL A 42 14.73 -16.16 2.95
CA VAL A 42 15.08 -14.74 3.10
C VAL A 42 15.96 -14.29 1.94
N ALA A 43 15.56 -13.23 1.25
CA ALA A 43 16.30 -12.66 0.12
C ALA A 43 16.07 -11.14 0.00
N PRO A 44 16.91 -10.40 -0.73
CA PRO A 44 16.69 -8.97 -0.98
C PRO A 44 15.31 -8.70 -1.61
N LEU A 45 14.63 -7.65 -1.16
CA LEU A 45 13.39 -7.19 -1.79
C LEU A 45 13.68 -6.73 -3.23
N LYS A 46 13.11 -7.43 -4.20
CA LYS A 46 13.17 -7.07 -5.62
C LYS A 46 11.78 -6.72 -6.12
N LEU A 47 11.65 -5.53 -6.71
CA LEU A 47 10.45 -5.14 -7.44
C LEU A 47 10.55 -5.68 -8.87
N GLN A 48 9.44 -6.18 -9.40
CA GLN A 48 9.38 -6.62 -10.80
C GLN A 48 8.91 -5.44 -11.68
N GLN A 49 9.03 -5.58 -13.00
CA GLN A 49 8.61 -4.57 -13.97
C GLN A 49 7.18 -4.07 -13.72
N GLY A 50 6.89 -2.82 -14.14
CA GLY A 50 5.59 -2.19 -13.92
C GLY A 50 5.45 -1.52 -12.56
N LEU A 51 4.25 -1.03 -12.29
CA LEU A 51 3.92 -0.35 -11.03
C LEU A 51 3.64 -1.39 -9.92
N THR A 52 4.03 -1.06 -8.70
CA THR A 52 3.70 -1.87 -7.52
C THR A 52 3.00 -1.00 -6.49
N LEU A 53 1.80 -1.38 -6.06
CA LEU A 53 1.17 -0.87 -4.85
C LEU A 53 1.65 -1.70 -3.66
N ILE A 54 2.61 -1.18 -2.90
CA ILE A 54 3.06 -1.84 -1.67
C ILE A 54 2.10 -1.47 -0.54
N SER A 55 1.50 -2.47 0.11
CA SER A 55 0.64 -2.27 1.28
C SER A 55 1.37 -2.75 2.53
N LEU A 56 1.85 -1.83 3.36
CA LEU A 56 2.52 -2.17 4.61
C LEU A 56 1.46 -2.47 5.68
N TRP A 57 1.55 -3.64 6.29
CA TRP A 57 0.59 -4.10 7.29
C TRP A 57 1.27 -4.80 8.47
N ALA A 58 0.53 -5.00 9.56
CA ALA A 58 1.00 -5.75 10.71
C ALA A 58 -0.19 -6.46 11.41
N PRO A 59 0.05 -7.58 12.13
CA PRO A 59 -1.03 -8.30 12.83
C PRO A 59 -1.77 -7.46 13.87
N TRP A 60 -1.09 -6.48 14.49
CA TRP A 60 -1.71 -5.57 15.48
C TRP A 60 -2.47 -4.39 14.85
N CYS A 61 -2.38 -4.21 13.53
CA CYS A 61 -3.01 -3.10 12.82
C CYS A 61 -4.41 -3.51 12.32
N ALA A 62 -5.44 -3.33 13.16
CA ALA A 62 -6.81 -3.68 12.81
C ALA A 62 -7.32 -3.05 11.50
N PRO A 63 -7.04 -1.75 11.19
CA PRO A 63 -7.46 -1.18 9.91
C PRO A 63 -6.75 -1.82 8.71
N CYS A 64 -5.46 -2.19 8.85
CA CYS A 64 -4.74 -2.91 7.80
C CYS A 64 -5.42 -4.26 7.48
N LEU A 65 -5.80 -5.01 8.53
CA LEU A 65 -6.45 -6.31 8.38
C LEU A 65 -7.82 -6.21 7.69
N HIS A 66 -8.49 -5.06 7.81
CA HIS A 66 -9.76 -4.80 7.13
C HIS A 66 -9.56 -4.56 5.62
N GLU A 67 -8.51 -3.85 5.22
CA GLU A 67 -8.22 -3.54 3.80
C GLU A 67 -7.70 -4.74 2.99
N LEU A 68 -7.12 -5.75 3.65
CA LEU A 68 -6.49 -6.88 2.97
C LEU A 68 -7.41 -7.61 2.00
N GLY A 69 -8.68 -7.81 2.37
CA GLY A 69 -9.67 -8.47 1.51
C GLY A 69 -10.03 -7.63 0.29
N ASP A 70 -10.17 -6.32 0.46
CA ASP A 70 -10.46 -5.39 -0.65
C ASP A 70 -9.29 -5.35 -1.64
N LEU A 71 -8.07 -5.25 -1.12
CA LEU A 71 -6.84 -5.31 -1.92
C LEU A 71 -6.71 -6.64 -2.67
N ALA A 72 -7.14 -7.75 -2.08
CA ALA A 72 -7.11 -9.06 -2.73
C ALA A 72 -8.04 -9.11 -3.94
N MET A 73 -9.29 -8.64 -3.80
CA MET A 73 -10.23 -8.55 -4.92
C MET A 73 -9.68 -7.67 -6.05
N LEU A 74 -9.05 -6.55 -5.70
CA LEU A 74 -8.42 -5.66 -6.68
C LEU A 74 -7.20 -6.30 -7.38
N GLN A 75 -6.40 -7.07 -6.64
CA GLN A 75 -5.28 -7.83 -7.20
C GLN A 75 -5.77 -8.89 -8.19
N GLU A 76 -6.84 -9.61 -7.88
CA GLU A 76 -7.41 -10.62 -8.78
C GLU A 76 -7.95 -9.98 -10.06
N LYS A 77 -8.53 -8.77 -9.98
CA LYS A 77 -9.14 -8.09 -11.11
C LYS A 77 -8.14 -7.34 -12.01
N PHE A 78 -7.08 -6.76 -11.44
CA PHE A 78 -6.19 -5.83 -12.15
C PHE A 78 -4.70 -6.19 -12.08
N GLY A 79 -4.34 -7.20 -11.28
CA GLY A 79 -2.97 -7.66 -11.17
C GLY A 79 -2.46 -8.28 -12.48
N GLY A 80 -1.21 -7.99 -12.82
CA GLY A 80 -0.58 -8.50 -14.02
C GLY A 80 0.88 -8.04 -14.17
N ARG A 81 1.39 -8.07 -15.39
CA ARG A 81 2.79 -7.70 -15.67
C ARG A 81 3.06 -6.20 -15.44
N SER A 82 2.09 -5.35 -15.76
CA SER A 82 2.24 -3.89 -15.70
C SER A 82 1.89 -3.28 -14.34
N PHE A 83 1.18 -4.02 -13.49
CA PHE A 83 0.74 -3.56 -12.17
C PHE A 83 0.53 -4.74 -11.21
N ARG A 84 0.89 -4.56 -9.94
CA ARG A 84 0.58 -5.52 -8.87
C ARG A 84 0.39 -4.83 -7.52
N ILE A 85 -0.31 -5.51 -6.63
CA ILE A 85 -0.42 -5.21 -5.22
C ILE A 85 0.49 -6.17 -4.45
N LEU A 86 1.28 -5.62 -3.54
CA LEU A 86 2.25 -6.37 -2.74
C LEU A 86 2.08 -6.02 -1.26
N PRO A 87 1.27 -6.77 -0.50
CA PRO A 87 1.23 -6.63 0.94
C PRO A 87 2.54 -7.11 1.56
N ILE A 88 3.19 -6.29 2.39
CA ILE A 88 4.40 -6.66 3.13
C ILE A 88 4.12 -6.46 4.62
N LEU A 89 4.27 -7.54 5.38
CA LEU A 89 4.17 -7.49 6.83
C LEU A 89 5.42 -6.79 7.39
N THR A 90 5.25 -5.77 8.21
CA THR A 90 6.35 -5.05 8.86
C THR A 90 6.01 -4.69 10.30
N SER A 91 7.04 -4.44 11.10
CA SER A 91 6.95 -4.09 12.51
C SER A 91 6.04 -5.01 13.35
N PRO A 92 6.11 -6.35 13.23
CA PRO A 92 5.36 -7.21 14.15
C PRO A 92 5.83 -7.00 15.60
N ARG A 93 4.94 -7.19 16.56
CA ARG A 93 5.28 -7.09 18.01
C ARG A 93 6.04 -8.31 18.51
N GLU A 94 5.79 -9.45 17.88
CA GLU A 94 6.40 -10.75 18.18
C GLU A 94 6.94 -11.34 16.87
N PRO A 95 7.96 -12.21 16.91
CA PRO A 95 8.40 -12.93 15.72
C PRO A 95 7.23 -13.65 15.05
N ILE A 96 7.15 -13.54 13.72
CA ILE A 96 6.15 -14.21 12.91
C ILE A 96 6.82 -14.89 11.71
N THR A 97 6.39 -16.09 11.38
CA THR A 97 6.85 -16.89 10.25
C THR A 97 6.04 -16.60 8.98
N ALA A 98 6.59 -16.90 7.80
CA ALA A 98 5.84 -16.82 6.54
C ALA A 98 4.55 -17.67 6.56
N ALA A 99 4.54 -18.82 7.24
CA ALA A 99 3.36 -19.69 7.35
C ALA A 99 2.23 -19.02 8.15
N GLU A 100 2.54 -18.44 9.32
CA GLU A 100 1.58 -17.71 10.16
C GLU A 100 1.07 -16.46 9.46
N ALA A 101 1.94 -15.69 8.81
CA ALA A 101 1.54 -14.55 7.99
C ALA A 101 0.59 -14.99 6.85
N GLY A 102 0.87 -16.13 6.21
CA GLY A 102 0.00 -16.72 5.20
C GLY A 102 -1.35 -17.16 5.74
N PHE A 103 -1.41 -17.68 6.97
CA PHE A 103 -2.67 -17.99 7.65
C PHE A 103 -3.49 -16.72 7.93
N LEU A 104 -2.86 -15.64 8.42
CA LEU A 104 -3.52 -14.36 8.63
C LEU A 104 -4.07 -13.77 7.34
N LEU A 105 -3.31 -13.79 6.24
CA LEU A 105 -3.80 -13.36 4.93
C LEU A 105 -5.06 -14.13 4.52
N LYS A 106 -5.06 -15.46 4.63
CA LYS A 106 -6.26 -16.28 4.33
C LYS A 106 -7.44 -15.94 5.24
N LYS A 107 -7.20 -15.81 6.54
CA LYS A 107 -8.22 -15.45 7.54
C LYS A 107 -8.90 -14.11 7.18
N HIS A 108 -8.15 -13.17 6.63
CA HIS A 108 -8.62 -11.86 6.21
C HIS A 108 -8.98 -11.77 4.71
N LYS A 109 -9.40 -12.89 4.11
CA LYS A 109 -9.87 -12.99 2.70
C LYS A 109 -8.84 -12.54 1.67
N ALA A 110 -7.56 -12.61 2.00
CA ALA A 110 -6.46 -12.14 1.18
C ALA A 110 -5.52 -13.28 0.75
N GLY A 111 -6.08 -14.48 0.57
CA GLY A 111 -5.34 -15.71 0.26
C GLY A 111 -4.67 -15.72 -1.12
N VAL A 112 -5.01 -14.78 -2.01
CA VAL A 112 -4.34 -14.57 -3.30
C VAL A 112 -2.89 -14.12 -3.13
N PHE A 113 -2.57 -13.46 -2.01
CA PHE A 113 -1.21 -12.98 -1.75
C PHE A 113 -0.35 -14.06 -1.12
N ALA A 114 0.86 -14.24 -1.66
CA ALA A 114 1.92 -14.95 -0.96
C ALA A 114 2.42 -14.09 0.21
N PRO A 115 2.75 -14.69 1.37
CA PRO A 115 3.28 -13.95 2.51
C PRO A 115 4.64 -13.36 2.17
N VAL A 116 4.83 -12.08 2.50
CA VAL A 116 6.10 -11.36 2.42
C VAL A 116 6.29 -10.62 3.74
N ILE A 117 7.41 -10.84 4.39
CA ILE A 117 7.72 -10.24 5.70
C ILE A 117 8.98 -9.42 5.56
N ASP A 118 8.93 -8.16 6.00
CA ASP A 118 10.09 -7.29 6.17
C ASP A 118 11.09 -7.95 7.13
N ARG A 119 12.31 -8.19 6.66
CA ARG A 119 13.46 -8.67 7.45
C ARG A 119 14.60 -7.65 7.41
N GLY A 120 14.28 -6.37 7.29
CA GLY A 120 15.17 -5.27 7.67
C GLY A 120 15.44 -5.28 9.19
N ALA A 121 16.13 -4.25 9.69
CA ALA A 121 16.46 -4.12 11.12
C ALA A 121 15.22 -4.34 12.01
N ASP A 122 15.27 -5.35 12.87
CA ASP A 122 14.18 -5.81 13.75
C ASP A 122 12.82 -6.03 13.05
N SER A 123 12.83 -6.43 11.77
CA SER A 123 11.63 -6.53 10.93
C SER A 123 10.84 -5.21 10.81
N LYS A 124 11.51 -4.07 10.96
CA LYS A 124 10.95 -2.70 10.97
C LYS A 124 11.56 -1.77 9.92
N GLY A 125 12.47 -2.28 9.07
CA GLY A 125 13.21 -1.45 8.11
C GLY A 125 12.30 -0.66 7.16
N LEU A 126 11.29 -1.31 6.60
CA LEU A 126 10.29 -0.65 5.75
C LEU A 126 9.37 0.26 6.56
N PHE A 127 8.95 -0.17 7.75
CA PHE A 127 8.11 0.62 8.64
C PHE A 127 8.76 1.97 8.99
N GLN A 128 10.01 1.96 9.45
CA GLN A 128 10.72 3.18 9.85
C GLN A 128 11.05 4.08 8.66
N ALA A 129 11.45 3.51 7.52
CA ALA A 129 11.86 4.29 6.36
C ALA A 129 10.69 4.91 5.58
N LEU A 130 9.55 4.19 5.48
CA LEU A 130 8.50 4.55 4.52
C LEU A 130 7.24 5.10 5.18
N THR A 131 7.04 4.86 6.47
CA THR A 131 5.76 5.18 7.13
C THR A 131 5.77 6.46 7.97
N VAL A 132 6.93 7.12 8.10
CA VAL A 132 7.03 8.39 8.82
C VAL A 132 6.32 9.49 8.02
N HIS A 133 5.33 10.09 8.68
CA HIS A 133 4.53 11.17 8.12
C HIS A 133 4.16 12.18 9.20
N GLU A 134 3.89 13.41 8.76
CA GLU A 134 3.37 14.46 9.62
C GLU A 134 2.00 14.07 10.17
N THR A 135 1.74 14.48 11.41
CA THR A 135 0.45 14.26 12.05
C THR A 135 -0.17 15.60 12.39
N PRO A 136 -1.51 15.75 12.33
CA PRO A 136 -2.16 17.05 12.49
C PRO A 136 -1.76 17.81 13.77
N ASN A 137 -1.46 17.09 14.85
CA ASN A 137 -1.22 17.66 16.18
C ASN A 137 0.03 17.09 16.87
N GLY A 138 1.06 16.69 16.11
CA GLY A 138 2.23 16.06 16.72
C GLY A 138 3.41 15.86 15.78
N PRO A 139 4.57 15.46 16.33
CA PRO A 139 5.77 15.23 15.53
C PRO A 139 5.51 14.14 14.49
N ALA A 140 6.30 14.17 13.42
CA ALA A 140 6.28 13.11 12.44
C ALA A 140 6.59 11.77 13.12
N ARG A 141 5.77 10.76 12.82
CA ARG A 141 5.90 9.42 13.43
C ARG A 141 5.52 8.34 12.43
N PRO A 142 6.08 7.13 12.56
CA PRO A 142 5.70 6.02 11.70
C PRO A 142 4.27 5.56 12.04
N GLY A 143 3.55 5.05 11.05
CA GLY A 143 2.16 4.65 11.23
C GLY A 143 1.64 3.71 10.14
N LEU A 144 0.77 2.81 10.54
CA LEU A 144 0.06 1.89 9.66
C LEU A 144 -1.46 2.16 9.69
N PRO A 145 -2.21 1.81 8.63
CA PRO A 145 -1.71 1.31 7.34
C PRO A 145 -0.94 2.38 6.56
N CYS A 146 -0.03 1.93 5.70
CA CYS A 146 0.69 2.76 4.76
C CYS A 146 0.72 2.07 3.40
N ASN A 147 0.08 2.69 2.41
CA ASN A 147 0.02 2.20 1.04
C ASN A 147 0.89 3.10 0.15
N LEU A 148 1.75 2.50 -0.68
CA LEU A 148 2.77 3.18 -1.46
C LEU A 148 2.61 2.81 -2.93
N LEU A 149 2.51 3.80 -3.81
CA LEU A 149 2.68 3.57 -5.24
C LEU A 149 4.17 3.65 -5.57
N VAL A 150 4.73 2.59 -6.14
CA VAL A 150 6.16 2.43 -6.36
C VAL A 150 6.45 2.08 -7.82
N ALA A 151 7.44 2.75 -8.40
CA ALA A 151 7.97 2.42 -9.72
C ALA A 151 8.86 1.17 -9.69
N ALA A 152 9.12 0.56 -10.85
CA ALA A 152 9.94 -0.66 -10.94
C ALA A 152 11.38 -0.47 -10.45
N ASP A 153 11.90 0.76 -10.49
CA ASP A 153 13.25 1.13 -9.99
C ASP A 153 13.30 1.40 -8.48
N GLY A 154 12.16 1.29 -7.77
CA GLY A 154 12.07 1.51 -6.34
C GLY A 154 11.71 2.92 -5.91
N ARG A 155 11.57 3.89 -6.83
CA ARG A 155 11.08 5.23 -6.48
C ARG A 155 9.66 5.16 -5.93
N VAL A 156 9.42 5.82 -4.80
CA VAL A 156 8.08 6.02 -4.25
C VAL A 156 7.46 7.20 -4.98
N LEU A 157 6.34 6.95 -5.66
CA LEU A 157 5.61 7.94 -6.45
C LEU A 157 4.51 8.63 -5.64
N ALA A 158 3.92 7.92 -4.68
CA ALA A 158 2.82 8.42 -3.87
C ALA A 158 2.70 7.62 -2.57
N ARG A 159 2.23 8.26 -1.47
CA ARG A 159 2.02 7.60 -0.17
C ARG A 159 0.64 7.89 0.40
N GLN A 160 -0.01 6.89 0.96
CA GLN A 160 -1.32 7.02 1.60
C GLN A 160 -1.23 6.44 3.02
N PHE A 161 -1.65 7.23 4.01
CA PHE A 161 -1.56 6.89 5.43
C PHE A 161 -2.96 6.77 6.06
N GLY A 162 -3.08 5.88 7.05
CA GLY A 162 -4.36 5.60 7.72
C GLY A 162 -5.31 4.83 6.81
N ALA A 163 -6.45 4.36 7.31
CA ALA A 163 -7.37 3.67 6.43
C ALA A 163 -8.18 4.67 5.58
N PRO A 164 -8.25 4.55 4.24
CA PRO A 164 -8.97 5.50 3.41
C PRO A 164 -10.45 5.18 3.48
N MET A 165 -11.11 5.61 4.54
CA MET A 165 -12.52 5.31 4.80
C MET A 165 -13.44 5.97 3.76
N ASN A 166 -14.50 5.27 3.34
CA ASN A 166 -15.47 5.78 2.35
C ASN A 166 -16.45 6.82 2.93
N GLY A 167 -16.22 7.28 4.16
CA GLY A 167 -17.05 8.24 4.89
C GLY A 167 -16.42 8.65 6.22
N MET A 168 -17.07 9.57 6.93
CA MET A 168 -16.64 9.99 8.27
C MET A 168 -16.92 8.88 9.29
N VAL A 169 -15.86 8.37 9.92
CA VAL A 169 -15.98 7.38 10.99
C VAL A 169 -16.13 8.09 12.33
N GLN A 170 -17.26 7.89 13.01
CA GLN A 170 -17.38 8.26 14.41
C GLN A 170 -16.69 7.17 15.25
N ALA A 171 -15.66 7.56 15.98
CA ALA A 171 -14.92 6.66 16.85
C ALA A 171 -15.78 6.31 18.08
N THR A 172 -16.12 5.03 18.24
CA THR A 172 -16.91 4.56 19.39
C THR A 172 -16.06 3.85 20.46
N GLY A 173 -14.76 3.65 20.18
CA GLY A 173 -13.84 2.96 21.09
C GLY A 173 -13.30 3.85 22.22
N GLU A 174 -12.81 3.19 23.26
CA GLU A 174 -12.25 3.84 24.45
C GLU A 174 -11.11 4.81 24.09
N GLY A 175 -11.17 6.03 24.64
CA GLY A 175 -10.24 7.11 24.30
C GLY A 175 -10.42 7.72 22.89
N GLY A 176 -11.61 7.58 22.28
CA GLY A 176 -11.89 8.13 20.95
C GLY A 176 -11.19 7.35 19.82
N LYS A 177 -10.86 6.08 20.04
CA LYS A 177 -10.25 5.23 19.02
C LYS A 177 -11.31 4.64 18.10
N VAL A 178 -11.04 4.69 16.80
CA VAL A 178 -11.87 4.00 15.79
C VAL A 178 -11.77 2.48 15.99
N THR A 179 -12.91 1.80 16.08
CA THR A 179 -12.97 0.33 16.23
C THR A 179 -13.11 -0.39 14.89
N ALA A 180 -12.84 -1.69 14.86
CA ALA A 180 -13.10 -2.52 13.68
C ALA A 180 -14.59 -2.53 13.26
N ALA A 181 -15.51 -2.40 14.21
CA ALA A 181 -16.94 -2.33 13.95
C ALA A 181 -17.35 -1.00 13.30
N ASP A 182 -16.71 0.11 13.69
CA ASP A 182 -16.95 1.42 13.07
C ASP A 182 -16.47 1.45 11.62
N ILE A 183 -15.29 0.84 11.36
CA ILE A 183 -14.71 0.70 10.02
C ILE A 183 -15.64 -0.14 9.13
N ALA A 184 -16.13 -1.28 9.62
CA ALA A 184 -16.96 -2.19 8.84
C ALA A 184 -18.29 -1.57 8.36
N LYS A 185 -18.83 -0.58 9.07
CA LYS A 185 -20.08 0.10 8.69
C LYS A 185 -19.91 1.06 7.50
N ILE A 186 -18.71 1.61 7.33
CA ILE A 186 -18.43 2.64 6.34
C ILE A 186 -17.70 2.04 5.13
N GLY A 187 -16.89 1.01 5.37
CA GLY A 187 -16.04 0.40 4.36
C GLY A 187 -14.88 1.31 3.95
N THR A 188 -14.00 0.76 3.13
CA THR A 188 -12.84 1.48 2.60
C THR A 188 -13.16 2.04 1.21
N LEU A 189 -12.41 3.05 0.79
CA LEU A 189 -12.41 3.51 -0.60
C LEU A 189 -11.84 2.44 -1.55
N TRP A 190 -11.13 1.43 -1.06
CA TRP A 190 -10.66 0.29 -1.88
C TRP A 190 -11.83 -0.53 -2.43
N ALA A 191 -12.85 -0.78 -1.61
CA ALA A 191 -14.07 -1.47 -2.04
C ALA A 191 -15.04 -0.59 -2.83
N ALA A 192 -14.78 0.72 -2.94
CA ALA A 192 -15.65 1.67 -3.63
C ALA A 192 -15.29 1.80 -5.13
N PRO A 193 -16.18 2.38 -5.97
CA PRO A 193 -15.88 2.66 -7.38
C PRO A 193 -14.61 3.48 -7.60
N ASP A 194 -14.27 4.38 -6.66
CA ASP A 194 -13.02 5.14 -6.69
C ASP A 194 -11.77 4.24 -6.61
N GLY A 195 -11.77 3.23 -5.73
CA GLY A 195 -10.69 2.27 -5.60
C GLY A 195 -10.53 1.42 -6.86
N GLU A 196 -11.64 0.93 -7.41
CA GLU A 196 -11.64 0.21 -8.68
C GLU A 196 -11.10 1.06 -9.83
N ALA A 197 -11.56 2.31 -9.96
CA ALA A 197 -11.11 3.22 -11.01
C ALA A 197 -9.61 3.53 -10.90
N LEU A 198 -9.08 3.70 -9.68
CA LEU A 198 -7.65 3.86 -9.45
C LEU A 198 -6.87 2.63 -9.92
N MET A 199 -7.28 1.42 -9.53
CA MET A 199 -6.59 0.19 -9.92
C MET A 199 -6.66 -0.09 -11.42
N LYS A 200 -7.80 0.21 -12.05
CA LYS A 200 -7.96 0.13 -13.50
C LYS A 200 -7.04 1.09 -14.26
N ALA A 201 -6.84 2.30 -13.73
CA ALA A 201 -5.92 3.27 -14.31
C ALA A 201 -4.47 2.80 -14.16
N LEU A 202 -4.05 2.42 -12.94
CA LEU A 202 -2.69 1.96 -12.66
C LEU A 202 -2.33 0.69 -13.43
N SER A 203 -3.27 -0.24 -13.62
CA SER A 203 -3.04 -1.45 -14.44
C SER A 203 -2.80 -1.18 -15.92
N ARG A 204 -3.21 0.00 -16.40
CA ARG A 204 -2.92 0.51 -17.75
C ARG A 204 -1.66 1.38 -17.80
N GLY A 205 -0.96 1.54 -16.68
CA GLY A 205 0.22 2.40 -16.55
C GLY A 205 -0.09 3.90 -16.50
N GLU A 206 -1.34 4.27 -16.17
CA GLU A 206 -1.76 5.67 -16.05
C GLU A 206 -1.10 6.33 -14.84
N ILE A 207 -0.05 7.11 -15.09
CA ILE A 207 0.58 8.03 -14.15
C ILE A 207 1.01 9.30 -14.90
N ALA A 208 1.02 10.44 -14.22
CA ALA A 208 1.58 11.67 -14.77
C ALA A 208 3.07 11.51 -15.04
N GLY A 209 3.56 12.07 -16.14
CA GLY A 209 4.95 11.92 -16.59
C GLY A 209 5.22 10.66 -17.41
N GLY A 210 4.24 9.74 -17.53
CA GLY A 210 4.35 8.53 -18.33
C GLY A 210 5.23 7.47 -17.66
N SER A 211 4.85 6.20 -17.85
CA SER A 211 5.72 5.07 -17.55
C SER A 211 7.00 5.21 -18.39
N ASP A 212 8.18 5.11 -17.78
CA ASP A 212 9.48 4.88 -18.44
C ASP A 212 9.50 3.60 -19.32
N ALA A 213 8.35 2.98 -19.59
CA ALA A 213 8.13 1.87 -20.51
C ALA A 213 7.61 2.29 -21.91
N ARG A 214 7.48 3.58 -22.23
CA ARG A 214 7.30 3.99 -23.64
C ARG A 214 8.65 3.99 -24.37
N SER A 215 9.00 2.79 -24.87
CA SER A 215 9.69 2.55 -26.14
C SER A 215 10.86 3.48 -26.50
N ARG A 216 12.09 3.06 -26.17
CA ARG A 216 13.22 3.33 -27.08
C ARG A 216 12.94 2.51 -28.36
N PRO A 217 12.91 3.12 -29.56
CA PRO A 217 13.01 2.34 -30.78
C PRO A 217 14.37 1.64 -30.75
N LEU A 218 14.38 0.34 -31.00
CA LEU A 218 15.57 -0.34 -31.48
C LEU A 218 15.89 0.29 -32.84
N VAL A 219 16.90 1.16 -32.85
CA VAL A 219 17.53 1.59 -34.09
C VAL A 219 18.40 0.41 -34.52
N SER A 220 17.95 -0.28 -35.56
CA SER A 220 18.75 -1.18 -36.38
C SER A 220 19.73 -0.37 -37.24
#